data_AF-A0A4Y2PWU5-F1
#
_entry.id   AF-A0A4Y2PWU5-F1
#
_cell.length_a   1.000
_cell.length_b   1.000
_cell.length_c   1.000
_cell.angle_alpha   90.00
_cell.angle_beta   90.00
_cell.angle_gamma   90.00
#
_symmetry.space_group_name_H-M   'P 1'
#
loop_
_entity.id
_entity.type
_entity.pdbx_description
1 polymer ?
#
loop_
_entity_poly.entity_id
_entity_poly.type
_entity_poly.pdbx_seq_one_letter_code
_entity_poly.pdbx_strand_id
1 'polypeptide(L)'
;MQPLPLHSQNVTVWCWFTVAFIVGPFFFEEIGPSHPVTIAVNGTRYESLLRNQFIPALQQCGCVNSTIFMQDGAPPHIATPVKQLLNLHFGNDRIISRHFPTAWQPRSPDMNPCDLWLWGYLKDVVYGGPIANLAELKNRITQHIRNITTETLRSVVEHAVLRFQLIGKNGGQHIEHFLSKSKPTSFS
;
A
#
# COMPACT_ATOMS: atom_id res chain seq x y z
N MET A 1 -26.94 29.82 -6.31
CA MET A 1 -25.55 29.39 -6.51
C MET A 1 -25.23 28.37 -5.43
N GLN A 2 -24.78 27.17 -5.80
CA GLN A 2 -24.35 26.17 -4.84
C GLN A 2 -22.91 26.53 -4.39
N PRO A 3 -22.58 26.51 -3.09
CA PRO A 3 -21.25 26.87 -2.64
C PRO A 3 -20.21 25.90 -3.21
N LEU A 4 -19.11 26.44 -3.75
CA LEU A 4 -17.97 25.61 -4.15
C LEU A 4 -17.38 24.95 -2.88
N PRO A 5 -17.11 23.63 -2.90
CA PRO A 5 -16.46 22.97 -1.78
C PRO A 5 -15.11 23.64 -1.47
N LEU A 6 -14.84 23.91 -0.19
CA LEU A 6 -13.56 24.47 0.27
C LEU A 6 -12.36 23.54 0.03
N HIS A 7 -12.63 22.25 -0.19
CA HIS A 7 -11.63 21.21 -0.38
C HIS A 7 -11.83 20.51 -1.72
N SER A 8 -10.72 20.25 -2.40
CA SER A 8 -10.72 19.39 -3.58
C SER A 8 -11.26 18.01 -3.23
N GLN A 9 -12.02 17.43 -4.16
CA GLN A 9 -12.43 16.04 -4.05
C GLN A 9 -11.19 15.13 -3.99
N ASN A 10 -11.25 14.10 -3.16
CA ASN A 10 -10.15 13.14 -2.98
C ASN A 10 -10.69 11.71 -2.98
N VAL A 11 -9.78 10.75 -3.14
CA VAL A 11 -10.04 9.31 -3.05
C VAL A 11 -9.00 8.70 -2.13
N THR A 12 -9.45 7.81 -1.24
CA THR A 12 -8.56 6.98 -0.44
C THR A 12 -8.50 5.60 -1.06
N VAL A 13 -7.30 5.21 -1.51
CA VAL A 13 -7.02 3.92 -2.16
C VAL A 13 -6.10 3.08 -1.28
N TRP A 14 -6.34 1.77 -1.25
CA TRP A 14 -5.46 0.79 -0.63
C TRP A 14 -5.06 -0.27 -1.63
N CYS A 15 -3.80 -0.69 -1.56
CA CYS A 15 -3.21 -1.74 -2.37
C CYS A 15 -2.24 -2.56 -1.53
N TRP A 16 -2.07 -3.81 -1.90
CA TRP A 16 -1.03 -4.68 -1.36
C TRP A 16 -0.44 -5.51 -2.49
N PHE A 17 0.86 -5.78 -2.49
CA PHE A 17 1.47 -6.54 -3.57
C PHE A 17 2.59 -7.47 -3.10
N THR A 18 2.86 -8.48 -3.92
CA THR A 18 4.02 -9.38 -3.83
C THR A 18 4.96 -9.15 -5.01
N VAL A 19 6.03 -9.95 -5.09
CA VAL A 19 6.87 -10.07 -6.29
C VAL A 19 6.11 -10.51 -7.55
N ALA A 20 4.91 -11.08 -7.41
CA ALA A 20 4.19 -11.74 -8.50
C ALA A 20 2.94 -10.99 -8.94
N PHE A 21 2.20 -10.41 -7.99
CA PHE A 21 0.89 -9.81 -8.26
C PHE A 21 0.54 -8.71 -7.25
N ILE A 22 -0.44 -7.90 -7.61
CA ILE A 22 -1.06 -6.87 -6.78
C ILE A 22 -2.50 -7.26 -6.44
N VAL A 23 -2.90 -7.02 -5.19
CA VAL A 23 -4.27 -7.13 -4.68
C VAL A 23 -4.80 -5.71 -4.44
N GLY A 24 -5.89 -5.38 -5.14
CA GLY A 24 -6.45 -4.03 -5.21
C GLY A 24 -6.40 -3.48 -6.65
N PRO A 25 -6.66 -2.17 -6.84
CA PRO A 25 -6.96 -1.18 -5.80
C PRO A 25 -8.31 -1.41 -5.11
N PHE A 26 -8.36 -1.10 -3.82
CA PHE A 26 -9.62 -0.97 -3.08
C PHE A 26 -9.83 0.48 -2.68
N PHE A 27 -11.04 0.99 -2.86
CA PHE A 27 -11.40 2.38 -2.56
C PHE A 27 -12.26 2.44 -1.30
N PHE A 28 -11.90 3.31 -0.36
CA PHE A 28 -12.71 3.55 0.83
C PHE A 28 -13.79 4.59 0.52
N GLU A 29 -14.99 4.09 0.22
CA GLU A 29 -16.15 4.92 -0.12
C GLU A 29 -17.46 4.33 0.38
N GLU A 30 -18.46 5.21 0.59
CA GLU A 30 -19.84 4.85 0.89
C GLU A 30 -20.78 5.39 -0.20
N ILE A 31 -21.97 4.79 -0.33
CA ILE A 31 -22.99 5.23 -1.27
C ILE A 31 -23.47 6.62 -0.85
N GLY A 32 -23.14 7.63 -1.64
CA GLY A 32 -23.65 8.98 -1.47
C GLY A 32 -24.93 9.24 -2.27
N PRO A 33 -25.58 10.40 -2.07
CA PRO A 33 -26.84 10.76 -2.74
C PRO A 33 -26.76 10.86 -4.27
N SER A 34 -25.56 11.09 -4.82
CA SER A 34 -25.36 11.26 -6.27
C SER A 34 -24.16 10.49 -6.79
N HIS A 35 -23.08 10.39 -6.00
CA HIS A 35 -21.87 9.63 -6.32
C HIS A 35 -21.28 9.03 -5.03
N PRO A 36 -20.44 7.98 -5.12
CA PRO A 36 -19.69 7.48 -3.98
C PRO A 36 -18.89 8.59 -3.29
N VAL A 37 -18.89 8.60 -1.97
CA VAL A 37 -18.19 9.59 -1.16
C VAL A 37 -17.03 8.92 -0.44
N THR A 38 -15.84 9.49 -0.58
CA THR A 38 -14.63 9.02 0.12
C THR A 38 -14.81 9.13 1.63
N ILE A 39 -14.46 8.07 2.35
CA ILE A 39 -14.60 7.99 3.79
C ILE A 39 -13.25 7.85 4.49
N ALA A 40 -13.18 8.33 5.73
CA ALA A 40 -12.01 8.13 6.58
C ALA A 40 -11.80 6.65 6.90
N VAL A 41 -10.54 6.21 6.89
CA VAL A 41 -10.15 4.86 7.27
C VAL A 41 -9.97 4.82 8.79
N ASN A 42 -10.74 3.94 9.45
CA ASN A 42 -10.58 3.61 10.87
C ASN A 42 -10.31 2.11 11.00
N GLY A 43 -9.99 1.65 12.21
CA GLY A 43 -9.65 0.24 12.47
C GLY A 43 -10.74 -0.73 12.02
N THR A 44 -12.02 -0.40 12.22
CA THR A 44 -13.16 -1.25 11.81
C THR A 44 -13.29 -1.35 10.29
N ARG A 45 -13.19 -0.23 9.58
CA ARG A 45 -13.26 -0.22 8.10
C ARG A 45 -12.05 -0.93 7.49
N TYR A 46 -10.87 -0.72 8.06
CA TYR A 46 -9.66 -1.41 7.63
C TYR A 46 -9.75 -2.92 7.86
N GLU A 47 -10.21 -3.35 9.04
CA GLU A 47 -10.44 -4.76 9.35
C GLU A 47 -11.45 -5.40 8.38
N SER A 48 -12.56 -4.70 8.09
CA SER A 48 -13.57 -5.17 7.14
C SER A 48 -12.99 -5.35 5.73
N LEU A 49 -12.16 -4.40 5.27
CA LEU A 49 -11.44 -4.54 4.00
C LEU A 49 -10.57 -5.81 3.99
N LEU A 50 -9.78 -6.01 5.07
CA LEU A 50 -8.90 -7.16 5.18
C LEU A 50 -9.67 -8.48 5.17
N ARG A 51 -10.71 -8.59 6.00
CA ARG A 51 -11.53 -9.80 6.17
C ARG A 51 -12.30 -10.17 4.90
N ASN A 52 -12.91 -9.18 4.26
CA ASN A 52 -13.91 -9.44 3.23
C ASN A 52 -13.36 -9.40 1.80
N GLN A 53 -12.21 -8.75 1.59
CA GLN A 53 -11.66 -8.57 0.24
C GLN A 53 -10.23 -9.09 0.13
N PHE A 54 -9.32 -8.61 0.98
CA PHE A 54 -7.90 -8.92 0.84
C PHE A 54 -7.54 -10.38 1.18
N ILE A 55 -7.93 -10.86 2.37
CA ILE A 55 -7.61 -12.22 2.81
C ILE A 55 -8.25 -13.27 1.88
N PRO A 56 -9.53 -13.15 1.48
CA PRO A 56 -10.12 -14.04 0.48
C PRO A 56 -9.35 -14.06 -0.84
N ALA A 57 -8.88 -12.91 -1.34
CA ALA A 57 -8.07 -12.84 -2.54
C ALA A 57 -6.74 -13.60 -2.39
N LEU A 58 -6.05 -13.47 -1.24
CA LEU A 58 -4.84 -14.23 -0.97
C LEU A 58 -5.08 -15.73 -0.83
N GLN A 59 -6.22 -16.13 -0.27
CA GLN A 59 -6.61 -17.53 -0.16
C GLN A 59 -6.82 -18.15 -1.55
N GLN A 60 -7.46 -17.42 -2.46
CA GLN A 60 -7.64 -17.85 -3.85
C GLN A 60 -6.30 -18.02 -4.58
N CYS A 61 -5.32 -17.15 -4.29
CA CYS A 61 -3.95 -17.29 -4.80
C CYS A 61 -3.13 -18.40 -4.11
N GLY A 62 -3.64 -19.04 -3.05
CA GLY A 62 -2.92 -20.05 -2.28
C GLY A 62 -1.69 -19.51 -1.52
N CYS A 63 -1.60 -18.19 -1.31
CA CYS A 63 -0.38 -17.53 -0.83
C CYS A 63 -0.40 -17.21 0.67
N VAL A 64 -1.53 -17.36 1.38
CA VAL A 64 -1.64 -16.97 2.80
C VAL A 64 -0.60 -17.67 3.68
N ASN A 65 -0.34 -18.95 3.46
CA ASN A 65 0.57 -19.75 4.30
C ASN A 65 2.06 -19.49 4.04
N SER A 66 2.41 -18.85 2.92
CA SER A 66 3.79 -18.49 2.57
C SER A 66 4.08 -17.00 2.68
N THR A 67 3.05 -16.17 2.90
CA THR A 67 3.17 -14.71 2.96
C THR A 67 3.73 -14.26 4.30
N ILE A 68 4.73 -13.38 4.26
CA ILE A 68 5.06 -12.48 5.37
C ILE A 68 4.28 -11.19 5.15
N PHE A 69 3.35 -10.88 6.05
CA PHE A 69 2.51 -9.69 5.94
C PHE A 69 3.24 -8.48 6.55
N MET A 70 3.26 -7.36 5.82
CA MET A 70 3.99 -6.15 6.21
C MET A 70 3.09 -4.93 6.09
N GLN A 71 3.03 -4.11 7.13
CA GLN A 71 2.32 -2.82 7.13
C GLN A 71 2.95 -1.85 8.14
N ASP A 72 2.69 -0.55 7.97
CA ASP A 72 3.18 0.49 8.88
C ASP A 72 2.41 0.54 10.21
N GLY A 73 2.81 1.48 11.07
CA GLY A 73 2.22 1.68 12.40
C GLY A 73 1.04 2.66 12.44
N ALA A 74 0.34 2.93 11.34
CA ALA A 74 -0.78 3.89 11.33
C ALA A 74 -1.91 3.45 12.29
N PRO A 75 -2.66 4.38 12.91
CA PRO A 75 -3.68 4.02 13.91
C PRO A 75 -4.71 2.98 13.46
N PRO A 76 -5.25 3.01 12.22
CA PRO A 76 -6.14 1.97 11.73
C PRO A 76 -5.48 0.59 11.65
N HIS A 77 -4.19 0.54 11.29
CA HIS A 77 -3.44 -0.70 11.08
C HIS A 77 -3.08 -1.42 12.39
N ILE A 78 -2.99 -0.68 13.50
CA ILE A 78 -2.64 -1.23 14.82
C ILE A 78 -3.84 -1.45 15.74
N ALA A 79 -5.07 -1.22 15.23
CA ALA A 79 -6.29 -1.46 15.98
C ALA A 79 -6.38 -2.93 16.43
N THR A 80 -6.90 -3.18 17.64
CA THR A 80 -7.04 -4.52 18.21
C THR A 80 -7.70 -5.54 17.26
N PRO A 81 -8.87 -5.26 16.63
CA PRO A 81 -9.50 -6.25 15.75
C PRO A 81 -8.66 -6.57 14.50
N VAL A 82 -7.91 -5.60 13.98
CA VAL A 82 -6.98 -5.78 12.86
C VAL A 82 -5.84 -6.71 13.25
N LYS A 83 -5.20 -6.47 14.41
CA LYS A 83 -4.10 -7.31 14.89
C LYS A 83 -4.54 -8.75 15.13
N GLN A 84 -5.73 -8.94 15.72
CA GLN A 84 -6.30 -10.27 15.95
C GLN A 84 -6.56 -11.00 14.63
N LEU A 85 -7.14 -10.31 13.64
CA LEU A 85 -7.38 -10.87 12.31
C LEU A 85 -6.08 -11.26 11.61
N LEU A 86 -5.07 -10.38 11.61
CA LEU A 86 -3.78 -10.68 10.99
C LEU A 86 -3.10 -11.88 11.66
N ASN A 87 -3.07 -11.94 13.00
CA ASN A 87 -2.49 -13.07 13.72
C ASN A 87 -3.21 -14.38 13.40
N LEU A 88 -4.54 -14.36 13.27
CA LEU A 88 -5.33 -15.54 12.92
C LEU A 88 -4.92 -16.14 11.56
N HIS A 89 -4.60 -15.31 10.56
CA HIS A 89 -4.33 -15.78 9.19
C HIS A 89 -2.84 -15.98 8.87
N PHE A 90 -1.96 -15.14 9.41
CA PHE A 90 -0.53 -15.18 9.11
C PHE A 90 0.29 -15.79 10.25
N GLY A 91 -0.20 -15.73 11.50
CA GLY A 91 0.59 -16.06 12.68
C GLY A 91 1.59 -14.96 13.02
N ASN A 92 1.86 -14.77 14.31
CA ASN A 92 2.68 -13.67 14.83
C ASN A 92 4.09 -13.57 14.20
N ASP A 93 4.72 -14.69 13.86
CA ASP A 93 6.10 -14.72 13.34
C ASP A 93 6.21 -14.29 11.86
N ARG A 94 5.07 -14.23 11.15
CA ARG A 94 5.01 -13.80 9.74
C ARG A 94 4.36 -12.44 9.58
N ILE A 95 4.37 -11.61 10.62
CA ILE A 95 3.81 -10.26 10.60
C ILE A 95 4.89 -9.24 10.97
N ILE A 96 5.13 -8.31 10.06
CA ILE A 96 5.96 -7.13 10.26
C ILE A 96 5.01 -5.94 10.44
N SER A 97 4.74 -5.57 11.68
CA SER A 97 3.84 -4.47 12.03
C SER A 97 4.12 -4.03 13.46
N ARG A 98 3.73 -2.80 13.83
CA ARG A 98 3.84 -2.35 15.22
C ARG A 98 3.02 -3.26 16.14
N HIS A 99 3.57 -3.58 17.32
CA HIS A 99 3.01 -4.50 18.33
C HIS A 99 3.03 -6.00 17.97
N PHE A 100 3.79 -6.40 16.96
CA PHE A 100 4.15 -7.81 16.69
C PHE A 100 5.63 -8.04 17.03
N PRO A 101 6.09 -9.30 17.13
CA PRO A 101 7.49 -9.62 17.44
C PRO A 101 8.48 -8.92 16.50
N THR A 102 8.19 -8.92 15.20
CA THR A 102 8.94 -8.14 14.21
C THR A 102 8.29 -6.77 14.04
N ALA A 103 8.71 -5.81 14.86
CA ALA A 103 8.10 -4.48 14.88
C ALA A 103 8.49 -3.65 13.64
N TRP A 104 7.50 -3.00 13.02
CA TRP A 104 7.75 -1.94 12.05
C TRP A 104 8.39 -0.73 12.72
N GLN A 105 9.50 -0.22 12.15
CA GLN A 105 10.19 0.93 12.71
C GLN A 105 9.35 2.21 12.60
N PRO A 106 9.23 3.01 13.68
CA PRO A 106 8.55 4.30 13.59
C PRO A 106 9.25 5.26 12.63
N ARG A 107 8.46 6.00 11.84
CA ARG A 107 8.93 7.06 10.92
C ARG A 107 9.87 6.56 9.82
N SER A 108 9.70 5.32 9.38
CA SER A 108 10.46 4.73 8.27
C SER A 108 9.60 4.52 7.01
N PRO A 109 9.11 5.59 6.35
CA PRO A 109 8.40 5.44 5.07
C PRO A 109 9.32 4.87 3.98
N ASP A 110 10.64 5.04 4.14
CA ASP A 110 11.70 4.52 3.29
C ASP A 110 11.81 2.98 3.30
N MET A 111 11.02 2.31 4.15
CA MET A 111 10.93 0.86 4.25
C MET A 111 9.70 0.28 3.54
N ASN A 112 8.66 1.08 3.23
CA ASN A 112 7.43 0.57 2.64
C ASN A 112 7.50 0.63 1.09
N PRO A 113 7.50 -0.52 0.37
CA PRO A 113 7.52 -0.55 -1.09
C PRO A 113 6.38 0.24 -1.74
N CYS A 114 5.20 0.32 -1.09
CA CYS A 114 4.10 1.13 -1.58
C CYS A 114 4.44 2.64 -1.55
N ASP A 115 5.04 3.12 -0.47
CA ASP A 115 5.42 4.54 -0.31
C ASP A 115 6.67 4.90 -1.11
N LEU A 116 7.60 3.96 -1.25
CA LEU A 116 8.83 4.13 -2.01
C LEU A 116 8.59 4.23 -3.52
N TRP A 117 7.58 3.55 -4.03
CA TRP A 117 7.41 3.39 -5.47
C TRP A 117 5.95 3.53 -5.91
N LEU A 118 5.06 2.66 -5.45
CA LEU A 118 3.71 2.53 -6.03
C LEU A 118 2.95 3.87 -6.06
N TRP A 119 2.94 4.59 -4.94
CA TRP A 119 2.20 5.86 -4.85
C TRP A 119 2.87 7.00 -5.62
N GLY A 120 4.21 6.99 -5.73
CA GLY A 120 4.96 7.93 -6.58
C GLY A 120 4.65 7.69 -8.05
N TYR A 121 4.84 6.45 -8.50
CA TYR A 121 4.52 6.01 -9.86
C TYR A 121 3.07 6.35 -10.24
N LEU A 122 2.10 5.99 -9.40
CA LEU A 122 0.69 6.27 -9.67
C LEU A 122 0.42 7.78 -9.75
N LYS A 123 1.05 8.58 -8.90
CA LYS A 123 0.89 10.04 -8.98
C LYS A 123 1.39 10.58 -10.31
N ASP A 124 2.56 10.12 -10.77
CA ASP A 124 3.14 10.60 -12.02
C ASP A 124 2.29 10.22 -13.24
N VAL A 125 1.82 8.97 -13.32
CA VAL A 125 1.06 8.50 -14.50
C VAL A 125 -0.41 8.92 -14.48
N VAL A 126 -1.07 8.93 -13.32
CA VAL A 126 -2.52 9.25 -13.23
C VAL A 126 -2.78 10.73 -13.46
N TYR A 127 -1.89 11.60 -12.95
CA TYR A 127 -2.00 13.05 -13.07
C TYR A 127 -1.27 13.63 -14.29
N GLY A 128 -0.77 12.80 -15.22
CA GLY A 128 -0.12 13.24 -16.45
C GLY A 128 -1.02 14.02 -17.43
N GLY A 129 -2.32 14.13 -17.15
CA GLY A 129 -3.25 14.96 -17.90
C GLY A 129 -4.49 15.32 -17.07
N PRO A 130 -5.34 16.27 -17.54
CA PRO A 130 -6.53 16.71 -16.82
C PRO A 130 -7.44 15.54 -16.44
N ILE A 131 -8.05 15.61 -15.25
CA ILE A 131 -8.97 14.59 -14.73
C ILE A 131 -10.32 15.27 -14.50
N ALA A 132 -11.37 14.79 -15.17
CA ALA A 132 -12.67 15.45 -15.16
C ALA A 132 -13.45 15.21 -13.86
N ASN A 133 -13.34 14.03 -13.26
CA ASN A 133 -14.06 13.66 -12.05
C ASN A 133 -13.42 12.46 -11.32
N LEU A 134 -13.96 12.11 -10.14
CA LEU A 134 -13.46 10.99 -9.33
C LEU A 134 -13.63 9.62 -9.98
N ALA A 135 -14.65 9.41 -10.82
CA ALA A 135 -14.82 8.13 -11.50
C ALA A 135 -13.70 7.90 -12.52
N GLU A 136 -13.33 8.94 -13.28
CA GLU A 136 -12.17 8.91 -14.16
C GLU A 136 -10.87 8.68 -13.38
N LEU A 137 -10.68 9.37 -12.25
CA LEU A 137 -9.52 9.17 -11.37
C LEU A 137 -9.38 7.70 -10.94
N LYS A 138 -10.46 7.10 -10.42
CA LYS A 138 -10.49 5.69 -10.00
C LYS A 138 -10.23 4.74 -11.16
N ASN A 139 -10.78 5.03 -12.34
CA ASN A 139 -10.54 4.22 -13.54
C ASN A 139 -9.06 4.28 -13.95
N ARG A 140 -8.45 5.46 -14.01
CA ARG A 140 -7.02 5.60 -14.32
C ARG A 140 -6.15 4.84 -13.32
N ILE A 141 -6.38 5.00 -12.01
CA ILE A 141 -5.68 4.25 -10.96
C ILE A 141 -5.79 2.73 -11.21
N THR A 142 -7.00 2.24 -11.47
CA THR A 142 -7.26 0.82 -11.70
C THR A 142 -6.56 0.29 -12.95
N GLN A 143 -6.60 1.04 -14.06
CA GLN A 143 -5.94 0.66 -15.31
C GLN A 143 -4.42 0.62 -15.15
N HIS A 144 -3.82 1.64 -14.54
CA HIS A 144 -2.37 1.66 -14.33
C HIS A 144 -1.91 0.55 -13.39
N ILE A 145 -2.66 0.25 -12.32
CA ILE A 145 -2.35 -0.88 -11.43
C ILE A 145 -2.39 -2.22 -12.18
N ARG A 146 -3.41 -2.44 -13.01
CA ARG A 146 -3.54 -3.68 -13.81
C ARG A 146 -2.42 -3.86 -14.82
N ASN A 147 -1.85 -2.77 -15.31
CA ASN A 147 -0.77 -2.78 -16.30
C ASN A 147 0.63 -2.90 -15.66
N ILE A 148 0.74 -2.89 -14.33
CA ILE A 148 2.02 -3.16 -13.66
C ILE A 148 2.42 -4.61 -13.92
N THR A 149 3.61 -4.79 -14.51
CA THR A 149 4.13 -6.11 -14.84
C THR A 149 4.71 -6.83 -13.61
N THR A 150 4.77 -8.16 -13.68
CA THR A 150 5.44 -8.97 -12.67
C THR A 150 6.94 -8.65 -12.56
N GLU A 151 7.60 -8.32 -13.67
CA GLU A 151 9.00 -7.90 -13.70
C GLU A 151 9.21 -6.61 -12.90
N THR A 152 8.31 -5.64 -13.06
CA THR A 152 8.33 -4.40 -12.28
C THR A 152 8.14 -4.69 -10.78
N LEU A 153 7.14 -5.51 -10.41
CA LEU A 153 6.91 -5.87 -9.02
C LEU A 153 8.12 -6.57 -8.39
N ARG A 154 8.72 -7.52 -9.11
CA ARG A 154 9.93 -8.22 -8.67
C ARG A 154 11.06 -7.23 -8.41
N SER A 155 11.35 -6.35 -9.37
CA SER A 155 12.42 -5.34 -9.22
C SER A 155 12.20 -4.44 -8.01
N VAL A 156 10.96 -3.98 -7.78
CA VAL A 156 10.63 -3.12 -6.64
C VAL A 156 10.84 -3.85 -5.30
N VAL A 157 10.38 -5.09 -5.19
CA VAL A 157 10.54 -5.88 -3.97
C VAL A 157 12.01 -6.25 -3.73
N GLU A 158 12.76 -6.63 -4.75
CA GLU A 158 14.21 -6.88 -4.65
C GLU A 158 14.95 -5.64 -4.16
N HIS A 159 14.61 -4.46 -4.70
CA HIS A 159 15.20 -3.19 -4.25
C HIS A 159 14.82 -2.86 -2.80
N ALA A 160 13.59 -3.16 -2.36
CA ALA A 160 13.19 -3.01 -0.97
C ALA A 160 13.98 -3.95 -0.03
N VAL A 161 14.20 -5.21 -0.43
CA VAL A 161 15.02 -6.17 0.32
C VAL A 161 16.48 -5.68 0.43
N LEU A 162 17.06 -5.17 -0.66
CA LEU A 162 18.40 -4.58 -0.64
C LEU A 162 18.48 -3.40 0.34
N ARG A 163 17.46 -2.54 0.36
CA ARG A 163 17.37 -1.43 1.34
C ARG A 163 17.34 -1.95 2.78
N PHE A 164 16.53 -2.97 3.08
CA PHE A 164 16.51 -3.58 4.42
C PHE A 164 17.87 -4.12 4.84
N GLN A 165 18.58 -4.77 3.92
CA GLN A 165 19.94 -5.27 4.18
C GLN A 165 20.94 -4.13 4.44
N LEU A 166 20.86 -3.03 3.68
CA LEU A 166 21.70 -1.85 3.89
C LEU A 166 21.41 -1.17 5.23
N ILE A 167 20.12 -1.01 5.59
CA ILE A 167 19.70 -0.46 6.88
C ILE A 167 20.27 -1.31 8.02
N GLY A 168 20.16 -2.64 7.92
CA GLY A 168 20.74 -3.56 8.89
C GLY A 168 22.26 -3.42 9.03
N LYS A 169 22.98 -3.34 7.89
CA LYS A 169 24.43 -3.11 7.87
C LYS A 169 24.83 -1.75 8.45
N ASN A 170 23.98 -0.75 8.29
CA ASN A 170 24.20 0.61 8.77
C ASN A 170 23.65 0.85 10.19
N GLY A 171 23.40 -0.20 10.97
CA GLY A 171 22.92 -0.09 12.36
C GLY A 171 21.58 0.64 12.50
N GLY A 172 20.73 0.61 11.47
CA GLY A 172 19.42 1.27 11.48
C GLY A 172 19.42 2.75 11.05
N GLN A 173 20.55 3.29 10.59
CA GLN A 173 20.63 4.69 10.13
C GLN A 173 20.24 4.84 8.64
N HIS A 174 19.88 6.08 8.27
CA HIS A 174 19.59 6.53 6.90
C HIS A 174 20.60 6.00 5.86
N ILE A 175 20.10 5.50 4.72
CA ILE A 175 20.91 4.80 3.70
C ILE A 175 21.00 5.52 2.36
N GLU A 176 20.39 6.70 2.21
CA GLU A 176 20.31 7.45 0.95
C GLU A 176 21.71 7.74 0.37
N HIS A 177 22.69 7.94 1.25
CA HIS A 177 24.08 8.14 0.87
C HIS A 177 24.73 6.91 0.22
N PHE A 178 24.28 5.69 0.54
CA PHE A 178 24.71 4.46 -0.15
C PHE A 178 24.02 4.29 -1.50
N LEU A 179 22.76 4.73 -1.62
CA LEU A 179 21.96 4.59 -2.84
C LEU A 179 22.41 5.56 -3.95
N SER A 180 22.94 6.72 -3.58
CA SER A 180 23.43 7.75 -4.54
C SER A 180 24.59 7.29 -5.43
N LYS A 181 25.32 6.23 -5.05
CA LYS A 181 26.43 5.66 -5.82
C LYS A 181 26.01 4.61 -6.85
N SER A 182 24.76 4.17 -6.78
CA SER A 182 24.12 3.29 -7.76
C SER A 182 22.92 4.02 -8.33
N LYS A 183 23.13 4.90 -9.32
CA LYS A 183 21.99 5.42 -10.11
C LYS A 183 21.19 4.22 -10.60
N PRO A 184 19.90 4.08 -10.22
CA PRO A 184 19.02 3.27 -11.02
C PRO A 184 18.95 3.95 -12.38
N THR A 185 19.22 3.21 -13.44
CA THR A 185 18.72 3.58 -14.77
C THR A 185 17.28 4.01 -14.61
N SER A 186 16.98 5.23 -15.04
CA SER A 186 15.64 5.79 -15.08
C SER A 186 14.68 4.74 -15.61
N PHE A 187 13.72 4.32 -14.79
CA PHE A 187 12.56 3.61 -15.28
C PHE A 187 11.67 4.66 -15.94
N SER A 188 11.95 4.90 -17.22
CA SER A 188 11.11 5.64 -18.17
C SER A 188 9.96 4.76 -18.66
#